data_AF-A0A518G2H4-F1
#
_entry.id   AF-A0A518G2H4-F1
#
_cell.length_a   1.000
_cell.length_b   1.000
_cell.length_c   1.000
_cell.angle_alpha   90.00
_cell.angle_beta   90.00
_cell.angle_gamma   90.00
#
_symmetry.space_group_name_H-M   'P 1'
#
loop_
_entity.id
_entity.type
_entity.pdbx_description
1 polymer ?
#
loop_
_entity_poly.entity_id
_entity_poly.type
_entity_poly.pdbx_seq_one_letter_code
_entity_poly.pdbx_strand_id
1 'polypeptide(L)'
;MSTSDLPSRPLLQELFASGLYKRNQGRMVRQLTCLSIWLVAAVAAWRCHSLLLVPKMGHTWPSYLVAVGLAGIGFWLGFRLVNWPRFADFLISVEAELNKVSWPTQKELVRASIVVIFTILFLSAILFGYDALWRFVFGLLGVN
;
A
#
# COMPACT_ATOMS: atom_id res chain seq x y z
N MET A 1 18.72 13.26 34.32
CA MET A 1 17.24 13.34 34.40
C MET A 1 16.69 12.64 33.16
N SER A 2 16.43 11.34 33.25
CA SER A 2 15.92 10.52 32.13
C SER A 2 14.45 10.84 31.89
N THR A 3 14.09 11.28 30.69
CA THR A 3 12.70 11.61 30.31
C THR A 3 11.86 10.38 29.94
N SER A 4 12.25 9.19 30.41
CA SER A 4 11.62 7.90 30.07
C SER A 4 10.33 7.59 30.84
N ASP A 5 9.97 8.37 31.87
CA ASP A 5 8.81 8.09 32.72
C ASP A 5 7.71 9.15 32.54
N LEU A 6 7.18 9.30 31.32
CA LEU A 6 5.90 10.00 31.15
C LEU A 6 4.77 8.96 31.14
N PRO A 7 3.81 9.03 32.08
CA PRO A 7 2.68 8.13 32.11
C PRO A 7 1.94 8.17 30.77
N SER A 8 1.60 7.00 30.26
CA SER A 8 0.93 6.80 28.97
C SER A 8 -0.36 7.62 28.94
N ARG A 9 -0.35 8.77 28.27
CA ARG A 9 -1.54 9.62 28.15
C ARG A 9 -2.64 8.85 27.41
N PRO A 10 -3.89 8.90 27.86
CA PRO A 10 -5.00 8.21 27.22
C PRO A 10 -5.19 8.71 25.79
N LEU A 11 -5.65 7.82 24.89
CA LEU A 11 -5.75 8.05 23.44
C LEU A 11 -6.52 9.33 23.07
N LEU A 12 -7.53 9.66 23.87
CA LEU A 12 -8.35 10.85 23.68
C LEU A 12 -7.56 12.13 23.95
N GLN A 13 -6.66 12.14 24.95
CA GLN A 13 -5.87 13.32 25.29
C GLN A 13 -4.76 13.57 24.27
N GLU A 14 -4.19 12.51 23.67
CA GLU A 14 -3.27 12.60 22.53
C GLU A 14 -4.00 13.01 21.23
N LEU A 15 -5.27 12.64 21.06
CA LEU A 15 -6.11 13.10 19.94
C LEU A 15 -6.29 14.63 19.95
N PHE A 16 -6.28 15.25 21.12
CA PHE A 16 -6.40 16.71 21.31
C PHE A 16 -5.05 17.42 21.54
N ALA A 17 -3.97 16.70 21.84
CA ALA A 17 -2.65 17.29 21.99
C ALA A 17 -2.10 17.77 20.63
N SER A 18 -1.55 18.99 20.61
CA SER A 18 -1.00 19.68 19.43
C SER A 18 0.53 19.63 19.35
N GLY A 19 1.18 18.85 20.22
CA GLY A 19 2.63 18.75 20.29
C GLY A 19 3.21 17.95 19.12
N LEU A 20 3.90 18.62 18.21
CA LEU A 20 4.69 17.97 17.16
C LEU A 20 5.90 17.25 17.79
N TYR A 21 5.79 15.94 17.97
CA TYR A 21 6.90 15.12 18.44
C TYR A 21 7.97 14.96 17.33
N LYS A 22 9.22 15.34 17.64
CA LYS A 22 10.45 15.25 16.81
C LYS A 22 10.24 15.43 15.30
N ARG A 23 10.12 16.70 14.86
CA ARG A 23 9.83 17.12 13.48
C ARG A 23 10.84 16.69 12.40
N ASN A 24 12.06 16.29 12.77
CA ASN A 24 13.15 16.10 11.80
C ASN A 24 13.47 14.63 11.44
N GLN A 25 13.03 13.65 12.24
CA GLN A 25 13.27 12.20 12.02
C GLN A 25 11.99 11.51 11.55
N GLY A 26 12.07 10.48 10.69
CA GLY A 26 10.89 9.74 10.22
C GLY A 26 10.06 10.44 9.13
N ARG A 27 10.56 11.53 8.52
CA ARG A 27 9.74 12.37 7.61
C ARG A 27 9.21 11.60 6.40
N MET A 28 10.06 10.79 5.75
CA MET A 28 9.66 10.01 4.57
C MET A 28 8.62 8.94 4.91
N VAL A 29 8.85 8.18 5.98
CA VAL A 29 7.93 7.11 6.40
C VAL A 29 6.59 7.65 6.88
N ARG A 30 6.59 8.81 7.58
CA ARG A 30 5.35 9.48 8.01
C ARG A 30 4.56 10.02 6.84
N GLN A 31 5.21 10.62 5.84
CA GLN A 31 4.54 11.09 4.63
C GLN A 31 3.98 9.92 3.82
N LEU A 32 4.74 8.83 3.66
CA LEU A 32 4.32 7.65 2.93
C LEU A 32 3.12 6.96 3.60
N THR A 33 3.15 6.81 4.93
CA THR A 33 2.02 6.22 5.67
C THR A 33 0.79 7.11 5.65
N CYS A 34 0.95 8.44 5.78
CA CYS A 34 -0.14 9.39 5.63
C CYS A 34 -0.77 9.30 4.23
N LEU A 35 0.05 9.28 3.18
CA LEU A 35 -0.40 9.16 1.79
C LEU A 35 -1.10 7.82 1.56
N SER A 36 -0.57 6.71 2.07
CA SER A 36 -1.22 5.40 1.97
C SER A 36 -2.58 5.37 2.66
N ILE A 37 -2.70 5.93 3.87
CA ILE A 37 -3.98 6.00 4.59
C ILE A 37 -4.97 6.89 3.84
N TRP A 38 -4.50 7.99 3.26
CA TRP A 38 -5.29 8.89 2.43
C TRP A 38 -5.82 8.20 1.16
N LEU A 39 -4.98 7.44 0.46
CA LEU A 39 -5.41 6.64 -0.69
C LEU A 39 -6.45 5.59 -0.30
N VAL A 40 -6.22 4.86 0.80
CA VAL A 40 -7.19 3.87 1.30
C VAL A 40 -8.51 4.53 1.68
N ALA A 41 -8.47 5.68 2.37
CA ALA A 41 -9.68 6.44 2.72
C ALA A 41 -10.44 6.93 1.48
N ALA A 42 -9.73 7.42 0.46
CA ALA A 42 -10.33 7.84 -0.81
C ALA A 42 -11.00 6.67 -1.53
N VAL A 43 -10.32 5.52 -1.63
CA VAL A 43 -10.88 4.31 -2.24
C VAL A 43 -12.07 3.77 -1.43
N ALA A 44 -11.98 3.77 -0.10
CA ALA A 44 -13.08 3.35 0.77
C ALA A 44 -14.31 4.26 0.61
N ALA A 45 -14.12 5.58 0.52
CA ALA A 45 -15.19 6.53 0.25
C ALA A 45 -15.82 6.30 -1.14
N TRP A 46 -15.00 6.05 -2.16
CA TRP A 46 -15.47 5.72 -3.50
C TRP A 46 -16.24 4.40 -3.53
N ARG A 47 -15.76 3.36 -2.84
CA ARG A 47 -16.42 2.06 -2.72
C ARG A 47 -17.73 2.16 -1.94
N CYS A 48 -17.77 2.92 -0.85
CA CYS A 48 -18.98 3.18 -0.09
C CYS A 48 -20.02 3.92 -0.94
N HIS A 49 -19.61 4.96 -1.66
CA HIS A 49 -20.48 5.69 -2.58
C HIS A 49 -21.05 4.78 -3.67
N SER A 50 -20.19 4.05 -4.37
CA SER A 50 -20.59 3.18 -5.50
C SER A 50 -21.39 1.95 -5.12
N LEU A 51 -21.13 1.33 -3.96
CA LEU A 51 -21.78 0.07 -3.56
C LEU A 51 -23.00 0.27 -2.65
N LEU A 52 -23.02 1.32 -1.82
CA LEU A 52 -24.06 1.49 -0.80
C LEU A 52 -24.95 2.70 -1.08
N LEU A 53 -24.37 3.84 -1.47
CA LEU A 53 -25.14 5.08 -1.61
C LEU A 53 -25.87 5.17 -2.95
N VAL A 54 -25.23 4.83 -4.07
CA VAL A 54 -25.87 4.87 -5.40
C VAL A 54 -27.08 3.93 -5.49
N PRO A 55 -27.02 2.66 -5.01
CA PRO A 55 -28.18 1.76 -5.09
C PRO A 55 -29.34 2.14 -4.16
N LYS A 56 -29.08 2.82 -3.03
CA LYS A 56 -30.11 3.17 -2.03
C LYS A 56 -30.69 4.57 -2.19
N MET A 57 -29.92 5.52 -2.71
CA MET A 57 -30.29 6.96 -2.74
C MET A 57 -30.27 7.56 -4.15
N GLY A 58 -29.91 6.78 -5.18
CA GLY A 58 -29.78 7.26 -6.56
C GLY A 58 -28.69 8.32 -6.74
N HIS A 59 -28.65 8.96 -7.91
CA HIS A 59 -27.72 10.06 -8.22
C HIS A 59 -28.22 11.40 -7.65
N THR A 60 -28.50 11.44 -6.36
CA THR A 60 -28.99 12.66 -5.69
C THR A 60 -27.83 13.41 -5.02
N TRP A 61 -27.87 14.74 -5.01
CA TRP A 61 -26.86 15.62 -4.40
C TRP A 61 -26.45 15.23 -2.96
N PRO A 62 -27.35 14.76 -2.06
CA PRO A 62 -26.99 14.32 -0.72
C PRO A 62 -26.01 13.14 -0.68
N SER A 63 -26.05 12.26 -1.69
CA SER A 63 -25.16 11.08 -1.76
C SER A 63 -23.68 11.47 -1.93
N TYR A 64 -23.42 12.57 -2.63
CA TYR A 64 -22.07 13.12 -2.80
C TYR A 64 -21.59 13.81 -1.51
N LEU A 65 -22.46 14.55 -0.83
CA LEU A 65 -22.11 15.20 0.44
C LEU A 65 -21.73 14.20 1.54
N VAL A 66 -22.49 13.10 1.65
CA VAL A 66 -22.18 12.03 2.61
C VAL A 66 -20.85 11.35 2.28
N ALA A 67 -20.59 11.08 0.99
CA ALA A 67 -19.33 10.46 0.57
C ALA A 67 -18.11 11.36 0.84
N VAL A 68 -18.22 12.66 0.55
CA VAL A 68 -17.16 13.64 0.82
C VAL A 68 -16.95 13.82 2.33
N GLY A 69 -18.03 13.85 3.12
CA GLY A 69 -17.95 13.91 4.59
C GLY A 69 -17.22 12.71 5.18
N LEU A 70 -17.54 11.50 4.71
CA LEU A 70 -16.89 10.26 5.14
C LEU A 70 -15.41 10.23 4.74
N ALA A 71 -15.09 10.68 3.52
CA ALA A 71 -13.72 10.85 3.08
C ALA A 71 -12.96 11.84 3.96
N GLY A 72 -13.54 13.00 4.26
CA GLY A 72 -12.96 14.04 5.12
C GLY A 72 -12.65 13.54 6.54
N ILE A 73 -13.57 12.78 7.13
CA ILE A 73 -13.35 12.13 8.44
C ILE A 73 -12.22 11.11 8.35
N GLY A 74 -12.18 10.30 7.29
CA GLY A 74 -11.10 9.35 7.03
C GLY A 74 -9.73 10.02 6.88
N PHE A 75 -9.66 11.12 6.13
CA PHE A 75 -8.44 11.92 5.96
C PHE A 75 -7.97 12.54 7.29
N TRP A 76 -8.89 13.08 8.09
CA TRP A 76 -8.60 13.67 9.40
C TRP A 76 -8.10 12.64 10.42
N LEU A 77 -8.79 11.50 10.54
CA LEU A 77 -8.38 10.41 11.41
C LEU A 77 -7.03 9.84 10.98
N GLY A 78 -6.81 9.67 9.67
CA GLY A 78 -5.53 9.22 9.14
C GLY A 78 -4.38 10.16 9.49
N PHE A 79 -4.57 11.46 9.31
CA PHE A 79 -3.57 12.46 9.67
C PHE A 79 -3.27 12.46 11.18
N ARG A 80 -4.29 12.35 12.03
CA ARG A 80 -4.14 12.30 13.49
C ARG A 80 -3.46 11.03 13.98
N LEU A 81 -3.80 9.88 13.41
CA LEU A 81 -3.21 8.58 13.78
C LEU A 81 -1.72 8.55 13.45
N VAL A 82 -1.31 9.06 12.27
CA VAL A 82 0.11 9.14 11.88
C VAL A 82 0.91 10.14 12.74
N ASN A 83 0.26 11.16 13.28
CA ASN A 83 0.89 12.14 14.15
C ASN A 83 0.94 11.74 15.63
N TRP A 84 0.43 10.56 15.99
CA TRP A 84 0.47 10.08 17.38
C TRP A 84 1.88 9.59 17.76
N PRO A 85 2.50 10.09 18.85
CA PRO A 85 3.86 9.75 19.27
C PRO A 85 4.22 8.25 19.24
N ARG A 86 3.37 7.37 19.75
CA ARG A 86 3.65 5.91 19.78
C ARG A 86 3.80 5.30 18.38
N PHE A 87 2.94 5.69 17.45
CA PHE A 87 2.99 5.19 16.08
C PHE A 87 4.19 5.82 15.33
N ALA A 88 4.46 7.10 15.57
CA ALA A 88 5.63 7.77 15.00
C ALA A 88 6.96 7.13 15.44
N ASP A 89 7.09 6.74 16.72
CA ASP A 89 8.29 6.05 17.22
C ASP A 89 8.50 4.68 16.57
N PHE A 90 7.40 3.95 16.31
CA PHE A 90 7.45 2.70 15.53
C PHE A 90 7.89 2.94 14.08
N LEU A 91 7.36 3.98 13.42
CA LEU A 91 7.77 4.29 12.05
C LEU A 91 9.25 4.68 11.95
N ILE A 92 9.78 5.36 12.97
CA ILE A 92 11.20 5.70 13.07
C ILE A 92 12.05 4.44 13.27
N SER A 93 11.62 3.48 14.11
CA SER A 93 12.35 2.23 14.29
C SER A 93 12.33 1.37 13.02
N VAL A 94 11.21 1.33 12.29
CA VAL A 94 11.11 0.68 10.98
C VAL A 94 12.00 1.35 9.95
N GLU A 95 12.05 2.68 9.90
CA GLU A 95 12.98 3.42 9.04
C GLU A 95 14.44 3.03 9.34
N ALA A 96 14.80 3.00 10.62
CA ALA A 96 16.14 2.60 11.05
C ALA A 96 16.46 1.14 10.68
N GLU A 97 15.48 0.24 10.74
CA GLU A 97 15.65 -1.16 10.34
C GLU A 97 15.75 -1.32 8.82
N LEU A 98 14.95 -0.57 8.06
CA LEU A 98 15.00 -0.56 6.60
C LEU A 98 16.33 -0.01 6.08
N ASN A 99 16.94 0.95 6.78
CA ASN A 99 18.27 1.46 6.45
C ASN A 99 19.39 0.43 6.65
N LYS A 100 19.16 -0.63 7.43
CA LYS A 100 20.11 -1.74 7.57
C LYS A 100 20.03 -2.72 6.40
N VAL A 101 18.94 -2.71 5.64
CA VAL A 101 18.77 -3.59 4.48
C VAL A 101 19.64 -3.05 3.35
N SER A 102 20.69 -3.79 3.01
CA SER A 102 21.52 -3.50 1.84
C SER A 102 20.74 -3.87 0.58
N TRP A 103 20.00 -2.92 0.03
CA TRP A 103 19.31 -3.11 -1.24
C TRP A 103 20.32 -3.31 -2.37
N PRO A 104 20.12 -4.34 -3.23
CA PRO A 104 20.99 -4.59 -4.36
C PRO A 104 20.99 -3.39 -5.31
N THR A 105 22.14 -3.16 -5.95
CA THR A 105 22.26 -2.06 -6.91
C THR A 105 21.38 -2.32 -8.13
N GLN A 106 20.96 -1.25 -8.83
CA GLN A 106 20.11 -1.37 -10.03
C GLN A 106 20.72 -2.33 -11.08
N LYS A 107 22.05 -2.39 -11.19
CA LYS A 107 22.75 -3.29 -12.11
C LYS A 107 22.62 -4.75 -11.72
N GLU A 108 22.71 -5.07 -10.42
CA GLU A 108 22.53 -6.42 -9.91
C GLU A 108 21.09 -6.90 -10.09
N LEU A 109 20.11 -6.02 -9.79
CA LEU A 109 18.69 -6.29 -10.02
C LEU A 109 18.42 -6.64 -11.48
N VAL A 110 18.90 -5.81 -12.42
CA VAL A 110 18.72 -6.06 -13.86
C VAL A 110 19.38 -7.37 -14.28
N ARG A 111 20.62 -7.64 -13.83
CA ARG A 111 21.31 -8.89 -14.15
C ARG A 111 20.55 -10.11 -13.64
N ALA A 112 20.06 -10.07 -12.40
CA ALA A 112 19.27 -11.15 -11.82
C ALA A 112 17.94 -11.34 -12.57
N SER A 113 17.21 -10.26 -12.87
CA SER A 113 15.95 -10.33 -13.62
C SER A 113 16.14 -10.82 -15.05
N ILE A 114 17.21 -10.46 -15.76
CA ILE A 114 17.49 -10.94 -17.12
C ILE A 114 17.64 -12.46 -17.15
N VAL A 115 18.33 -13.05 -16.16
CA VAL A 115 18.46 -14.52 -16.08
C VAL A 115 17.08 -15.16 -15.93
N VAL A 116 16.24 -14.63 -15.05
CA VAL A 116 14.87 -15.15 -14.84
C VAL A 116 14.01 -15.00 -16.10
N ILE A 117 14.07 -13.85 -16.78
CA ILE A 117 13.34 -13.62 -18.02
C ILE A 117 13.80 -14.63 -19.09
N PHE A 118 15.11 -14.83 -19.21
CA PHE A 118 15.66 -15.79 -20.16
C PHE A 118 15.22 -17.22 -19.85
N THR A 119 15.25 -17.64 -18.57
CA THR A 119 14.80 -19.00 -18.20
C THR A 119 13.31 -19.22 -18.47
N ILE A 120 12.46 -18.23 -18.18
CA ILE A 120 11.02 -18.30 -18.46
C ILE A 120 10.77 -18.34 -19.98
N LEU A 121 11.46 -17.51 -20.77
CA LEU A 121 11.32 -17.51 -22.23
C LEU A 121 11.82 -18.82 -22.86
N PHE A 122 12.94 -19.34 -22.40
CA PHE A 122 13.49 -20.60 -22.87
C PHE A 122 12.55 -21.77 -22.57
N LEU A 123 12.04 -21.85 -21.35
CA LEU A 123 11.05 -22.86 -20.97
C LEU A 123 9.76 -22.70 -21.79
N SER A 124 9.29 -21.47 -21.98
CA SER A 124 8.11 -21.18 -22.80
C SER A 124 8.30 -21.61 -24.25
N ALA A 125 9.49 -21.43 -24.84
CA ALA A 125 9.80 -21.86 -26.18
C ALA A 125 9.82 -23.40 -26.31
N ILE A 126 10.35 -24.11 -25.31
CA ILE A 126 10.33 -25.57 -25.26
C ILE A 126 8.88 -26.07 -25.18
N LEU A 127 8.06 -25.50 -24.29
CA LEU A 127 6.65 -25.86 -24.19
C LEU A 127 5.96 -25.64 -25.53
N PHE A 128 6.10 -24.46 -26.12
CA PHE A 128 5.53 -24.16 -27.44
C PHE A 128 5.98 -25.16 -28.52
N GLY A 129 7.23 -25.62 -28.48
CA GLY A 129 7.74 -26.67 -29.36
C GLY A 129 7.00 -28.00 -29.17
N TYR A 130 6.78 -28.41 -27.92
CA TYR A 130 5.97 -29.59 -27.62
C TYR A 130 4.51 -29.42 -28.06
N ASP A 131 3.87 -28.29 -27.75
CA ASP A 131 2.51 -27.97 -28.20
C ASP A 131 2.38 -28.09 -29.73
N ALA A 132 3.35 -27.54 -30.48
CA ALA A 132 3.37 -27.63 -31.94
C ALA A 132 3.61 -29.06 -32.46
N LEU A 133 4.52 -29.80 -31.82
CA LEU A 133 4.80 -31.20 -32.17
C LEU A 133 3.56 -32.07 -31.96
N TRP A 134 2.90 -31.97 -30.81
CA TRP A 134 1.70 -32.73 -30.50
C TRP A 134 0.56 -32.38 -31.47
N ARG A 135 0.37 -31.10 -31.78
CA ARG A 135 -0.61 -30.65 -32.79
C ARG A 135 -0.34 -31.26 -34.16
N PHE A 136 0.92 -31.28 -34.59
CA PHE A 136 1.29 -31.89 -35.88
C PHE A 136 1.02 -33.40 -35.89
N VAL A 137 1.41 -34.11 -34.83
CA VAL A 137 1.21 -35.56 -34.69
C VAL A 137 -0.28 -35.92 -34.67
N PHE A 138 -1.10 -35.22 -33.87
CA PHE A 138 -2.54 -35.48 -33.80
C PHE A 138 -3.26 -35.12 -35.12
N GLY A 139 -2.85 -34.04 -35.78
CA GLY A 139 -3.37 -33.68 -37.11
C GLY A 139 -3.06 -34.76 -38.16
N LEU A 140 -1.87 -35.37 -38.11
CA LEU A 140 -1.50 -36.46 -39.01
C LEU A 140 -2.26 -37.76 -38.70
N LEU A 141 -2.65 -37.98 -37.45
CA LEU A 141 -3.50 -39.10 -37.02
C LEU A 141 -5.00 -38.88 -37.30
N GLY A 142 -5.38 -37.74 -37.89
CA GLY A 142 -6.77 -37.46 -38.31
C GLY A 142 -7.75 -37.22 -37.16
N VAL A 143 -7.25 -37.05 -35.93
CA VAL A 143 -8.04 -36.57 -34.79
C VAL A 143 -7.99 -35.04 -34.85
N ASN A 144 -9.00 -34.44 -35.50
CA ASN A 144 -9.21 -32.99 -35.50
C ASN A 144 -9.54 -32.48 -34.10
#